data_AF-A0A258CLS9-F1
#
_entry.id   AF-A0A258CLS9-F1
#
_cell.length_a   1.000
_cell.length_b   1.000
_cell.length_c   1.000
_cell.angle_alpha   90.00
_cell.angle_beta   90.00
_cell.angle_gamma   90.00
#
_symmetry.space_group_name_H-M   'P 1'
#
loop_
_entity.id
_entity.type
_entity.pdbx_description
1 polymer ?
#
loop_
_entity_poly.entity_id
_entity_poly.type
_entity_poly.pdbx_seq_one_letter_code
_entity_poly.pdbx_strand_id
1 'polypeptide(L)'
;MVRSPITCKAHKGLCATCFGLDLSKNKKVVLGEAVGIIAAQSIGEPGTQLTMRTFHIGGVAGFDITYGLPRIEEIFEARPPKGKAVIAKEDGTVIEIKERGLSKIIEVMPKNKKKTSTKSK
;
A
#
# COMPACT_ATOMS: atom_id res chain seq x y z
N MET A 1 -5.06 -22.31 8.17
CA MET A 1 -4.56 -21.64 6.95
C MET A 1 -5.61 -20.64 6.49
N VAL A 2 -5.27 -19.36 6.36
CA VAL A 2 -6.19 -18.30 5.89
C VAL A 2 -6.05 -18.17 4.37
N ARG A 3 -7.18 -18.14 3.65
CA ARG A 3 -7.21 -17.86 2.21
C ARG A 3 -7.54 -16.40 1.99
N SER A 4 -7.01 -15.80 0.92
CA SER A 4 -7.24 -14.39 0.60
C SER A 4 -7.60 -14.19 -0.87
N PRO A 5 -8.26 -13.07 -1.22
CA PRO A 5 -8.46 -12.67 -2.61
C PRO A 5 -7.15 -12.54 -3.40
N ILE A 6 -6.07 -12.07 -2.76
CA ILE A 6 -4.74 -11.84 -3.37
C ILE A 6 -4.11 -13.14 -3.89
N THR A 7 -4.39 -14.27 -3.22
CA THR A 7 -3.80 -15.57 -3.56
C THR A 7 -4.76 -16.48 -4.35
N CYS A 8 -5.92 -15.94 -4.77
CA CYS A 8 -6.93 -16.70 -5.49
C CYS A 8 -6.50 -16.97 -6.95
N LYS A 9 -6.56 -18.24 -7.38
CA LYS A 9 -6.20 -18.66 -8.76
C LYS A 9 -7.40 -18.72 -9.72
N ALA A 10 -8.54 -18.11 -9.36
CA ALA A 10 -9.71 -18.09 -10.23
C ALA A 10 -9.46 -17.20 -11.44
N HIS A 11 -9.80 -17.65 -12.65
CA HIS A 11 -9.53 -16.91 -13.89
C HIS A 11 -10.39 -15.63 -14.01
N LYS A 12 -11.64 -15.65 -13.51
CA LYS A 12 -12.54 -14.49 -13.51
C LYS A 12 -13.23 -14.40 -12.15
N GLY A 13 -13.06 -13.27 -11.47
CA GLY A 13 -13.60 -13.05 -10.14
C GLY A 13 -12.85 -13.80 -9.02
N LEU A 14 -13.58 -14.17 -7.96
CA LEU A 14 -13.03 -14.80 -6.77
C LEU A 14 -13.81 -16.07 -6.44
N CYS A 15 -13.13 -17.10 -5.93
CA CYS A 15 -13.81 -18.27 -5.40
C CYS A 15 -14.40 -17.99 -4.00
N ALA A 16 -15.54 -18.60 -3.68
CA ALA A 16 -16.23 -18.40 -2.41
C ALA A 16 -15.36 -18.75 -1.19
N THR A 17 -14.41 -19.67 -1.34
CA THR A 17 -13.47 -20.05 -0.27
C THR A 17 -12.34 -19.04 -0.05
N CYS A 18 -11.94 -18.28 -1.07
CA CYS A 18 -10.92 -17.23 -0.90
C CYS A 18 -11.53 -15.89 -0.48
N PHE A 19 -12.77 -15.61 -0.89
CA PHE A 19 -13.51 -14.46 -0.39
C PHE A 19 -13.98 -14.69 1.05
N GLY A 20 -14.53 -15.87 1.32
CA GLY A 20 -14.97 -16.27 2.65
C GLY A 20 -16.41 -15.85 2.93
N LEU A 21 -16.57 -14.89 3.84
CA LEU A 21 -17.85 -14.53 4.42
C LEU A 21 -18.44 -13.29 3.76
N ASP A 22 -19.73 -13.33 3.46
CA ASP A 22 -20.53 -12.14 3.20
C ASP A 22 -20.77 -11.43 4.54
N LEU A 23 -20.18 -10.24 4.70
CA LEU A 23 -20.24 -9.44 5.92
C LEU A 23 -21.67 -8.94 6.23
N SER A 24 -22.54 -8.82 5.23
CA SER A 24 -23.91 -8.36 5.40
C SER A 24 -24.82 -9.45 5.96
N LYS A 25 -24.57 -10.72 5.58
CA LYS A 25 -25.40 -11.87 5.96
C LYS A 25 -24.77 -12.75 7.03
N ASN A 26 -23.52 -12.50 7.40
CA ASN A 26 -22.70 -13.31 8.31
C ASN A 26 -22.69 -14.80 7.92
N LYS A 27 -22.73 -15.07 6.61
CA LYS A 27 -22.77 -16.41 6.00
C LYS A 27 -21.76 -16.49 4.88
N LYS A 28 -21.40 -17.70 4.45
CA LYS A 28 -20.49 -17.89 3.31
C LYS A 28 -21.08 -17.22 2.06
N VAL A 29 -20.24 -16.53 1.28
CA VAL A 29 -20.70 -15.83 0.07
C VAL A 29 -21.31 -16.80 -0.93
N VAL A 30 -22.39 -16.37 -1.59
CA VAL A 30 -23.09 -17.15 -2.62
C VAL A 30 -22.38 -16.97 -3.96
N LEU A 31 -22.39 -17.99 -4.80
CA LEU A 31 -21.84 -17.89 -6.16
C LEU A 31 -22.67 -16.90 -6.98
N GLY A 32 -21.99 -15.99 -7.69
CA GLY A 32 -22.61 -14.93 -8.48
C GLY A 32 -22.79 -13.61 -7.74
N GLU A 33 -22.44 -13.52 -6.46
CA GLU A 33 -22.47 -12.26 -5.71
C GLU A 33 -21.50 -11.23 -6.30
N ALA A 34 -21.96 -9.98 -6.45
CA ALA A 34 -21.20 -8.90 -7.08
C ALA A 34 -20.19 -8.25 -6.11
N VAL A 35 -19.29 -9.06 -5.56
CA VAL A 35 -18.32 -8.67 -4.51
C VAL A 35 -17.42 -7.50 -4.91
N GLY A 36 -17.15 -7.31 -6.21
CA GLY A 36 -16.35 -6.19 -6.70
C GLY A 36 -17.07 -4.83 -6.58
N ILE A 37 -18.37 -4.80 -6.85
CA ILE A 37 -19.19 -3.58 -6.73
C ILE A 37 -19.31 -3.20 -5.25
N ILE A 38 -19.61 -4.20 -4.41
CA ILE A 38 -19.72 -4.01 -2.96
C ILE A 38 -18.41 -3.47 -2.39
N ALA A 39 -17.27 -4.02 -2.81
CA ALA A 39 -15.95 -3.53 -2.39
C ALA A 39 -15.69 -2.09 -2.86
N ALA A 40 -16.04 -1.76 -4.11
CA ALA A 40 -15.87 -0.41 -4.65
C ALA A 40 -16.69 0.62 -3.86
N GLN A 41 -17.96 0.34 -3.57
CA GLN A 41 -18.83 1.23 -2.78
C GLN A 41 -18.34 1.37 -1.34
N SER A 42 -17.94 0.26 -0.72
CA SER A 42 -17.44 0.25 0.66
C SER A 42 -16.20 1.13 0.85
N ILE A 43 -15.37 1.27 -0.19
CA ILE A 43 -14.20 2.16 -0.18
C ILE A 43 -14.59 3.59 -0.61
N GLY A 44 -15.47 3.73 -1.60
CA GLY A 44 -15.83 5.00 -2.22
C GLY A 44 -16.74 5.90 -1.36
N GLU A 45 -17.77 5.36 -0.72
CA GLU A 45 -18.74 6.15 0.05
C GLU A 45 -18.10 6.93 1.21
N PRO A 46 -17.19 6.33 2.02
CA PRO A 46 -16.46 7.07 3.05
C PRO A 46 -15.47 8.09 2.50
N GLY A 47 -15.11 8.01 1.21
CA GLY A 47 -14.17 8.93 0.55
C GLY A 47 -14.63 10.39 0.64
N THR A 48 -15.95 10.64 0.62
CA THR A 48 -16.54 11.97 0.80
C THR A 48 -16.31 12.54 2.21
N GLN A 49 -16.20 11.68 3.23
CA GLN A 49 -15.90 12.11 4.60
C GLN A 49 -14.42 12.45 4.76
N LEU A 50 -13.55 11.80 3.98
CA LEU A 50 -12.11 12.04 3.99
C LEU A 50 -11.70 13.35 3.31
N THR A 51 -12.58 13.96 2.50
CA THR A 51 -12.36 15.28 1.88
C THR A 51 -12.93 16.44 2.70
N MET A 52 -13.92 16.21 3.57
CA MET A 52 -14.61 17.29 4.29
C MET A 52 -13.96 17.72 5.61
N ARG A 53 -13.14 16.87 6.25
CA ARG A 53 -12.45 17.23 7.52
C ARG A 53 -11.20 18.10 7.34
N THR A 54 -10.76 18.37 6.11
CA THR A 54 -9.56 19.18 5.82
C THR A 54 -9.82 20.68 5.68
N PHE A 55 -11.07 21.12 5.47
CA PHE A 55 -11.37 22.55 5.24
C PHE A 55 -11.64 23.36 6.52
N HIS A 56 -11.99 22.71 7.64
CA HIS A 56 -12.36 23.41 8.88
C HIS A 56 -11.20 23.56 9.89
N ILE A 57 -10.04 22.94 9.63
CA ILE A 57 -8.82 23.15 10.44
C ILE A 57 -8.05 24.31 9.80
N GLY A 58 -8.55 25.52 10.02
CA GLY A 58 -7.86 26.74 9.59
C GLY A 58 -6.45 26.82 10.18
N GLY A 59 -5.44 26.88 9.31
CA GLY A 59 -4.22 27.63 9.62
C GLY A 59 -3.09 26.96 10.41
N VAL A 60 -2.83 25.65 10.28
CA VAL A 60 -1.57 25.08 10.81
C VAL A 60 -0.66 24.64 9.67
N ALA A 61 0.19 25.58 9.25
CA ALA A 61 1.40 25.28 8.49
C ALA A 61 2.36 24.49 9.39
N GLY A 62 2.32 23.17 9.32
CA GLY A 62 3.26 22.33 10.06
C GLY A 62 2.80 20.89 10.11
N PHE A 63 3.47 20.04 9.33
CA PHE A 63 3.32 18.57 9.29
C PHE A 63 2.02 18.02 8.72
N ASP A 64 1.99 17.91 7.38
CA ASP A 64 1.66 16.67 6.63
C ASP A 64 0.51 15.78 7.17
N ILE A 65 -0.61 16.38 7.58
CA ILE A 65 -1.89 15.68 7.85
C ILE A 65 -2.66 15.41 6.53
N THR A 66 -1.99 15.58 5.38
CA THR A 66 -2.56 15.77 4.03
C THR A 66 -2.80 14.50 3.22
N TYR A 67 -3.24 13.41 3.83
CA TYR A 67 -3.34 12.13 3.11
C TYR A 67 -4.69 11.42 3.28
N GLY A 68 -5.80 12.19 3.28
CA GLY A 68 -7.15 11.66 3.10
C GLY A 68 -7.35 11.10 1.68
N LEU A 69 -8.26 11.70 0.91
CA LEU A 69 -8.49 11.25 -0.48
C LEU A 69 -7.25 11.34 -1.40
N PRO A 70 -6.40 12.39 -1.36
CA PRO A 70 -5.25 12.49 -2.25
C PRO A 70 -4.26 11.33 -2.13
N ARG A 71 -4.17 10.70 -0.95
CA ARG A 71 -3.30 9.54 -0.73
C ARG A 71 -3.91 8.26 -1.29
N ILE A 72 -5.23 8.11 -1.14
CA ILE A 72 -5.98 6.99 -1.70
C ILE A 72 -5.79 6.98 -3.22
N GLU A 73 -6.00 8.12 -3.87
CA GLU A 73 -5.76 8.28 -5.32
C GLU A 73 -4.31 7.97 -5.70
N GLU A 74 -3.33 8.50 -4.95
CA GLU A 74 -1.92 8.23 -5.19
C GLU A 74 -1.58 6.73 -5.14
N ILE A 75 -2.14 6.00 -4.17
CA ILE A 75 -1.96 4.55 -4.00
C ILE A 75 -2.66 3.77 -5.12
N PHE A 76 -3.93 4.09 -5.42
CA PHE A 76 -4.71 3.38 -6.44
C PHE A 76 -4.17 3.59 -7.86
N GLU A 77 -3.59 4.76 -8.14
CA GLU A 77 -2.97 5.07 -9.43
C GLU A 77 -1.46 4.78 -9.47
N ALA A 78 -0.88 4.23 -8.40
CA ALA A 78 0.55 3.96 -8.28
C ALA A 78 1.45 5.17 -8.62
N ARG A 79 1.00 6.38 -8.25
CA ARG A 79 1.78 7.62 -8.47
C ARG A 79 2.96 7.69 -7.49
N PRO A 80 4.08 8.34 -7.87
CA PRO A 80 5.20 8.52 -6.97
C PRO A 80 4.84 9.44 -5.77
N PRO A 81 5.14 9.04 -4.52
CA PRO A 81 4.87 9.88 -3.36
C PRO A 81 5.69 11.15 -3.35
N LYS A 82 5.11 12.21 -2.78
CA LYS A 82 5.81 13.49 -2.56
C LYS A 82 6.96 13.31 -1.56
N GLY A 83 6.75 12.53 -0.49
CA GLY A 83 7.78 12.16 0.50
C GLY A 83 8.38 10.77 0.23
N LYS A 84 9.13 10.60 -0.87
CA LYS A 84 9.74 9.30 -1.19
C LYS A 84 10.74 8.87 -0.12
N ALA A 85 10.53 7.69 0.44
CA ALA A 85 11.49 7.04 1.32
C ALA A 85 12.46 6.18 0.51
N VAL A 86 13.72 6.12 0.95
CA VAL A 86 14.71 5.18 0.42
C VAL A 86 14.48 3.82 1.06
N ILE A 87 14.37 2.77 0.23
CA ILE A 87 14.20 1.38 0.68
C ILE A 87 15.52 0.64 0.42
N ALA A 88 15.92 -0.22 1.37
CA ALA A 88 17.09 -1.08 1.19
C ALA A 88 16.86 -2.09 0.07
N LYS A 89 17.80 -2.20 -0.87
CA LYS A 89 17.72 -3.15 -2.00
C LYS A 89 18.18 -4.56 -1.63
N GLU A 90 19.00 -4.66 -0.58
CA GLU A 90 19.63 -5.91 -0.15
C GLU A 90 19.62 -6.02 1.37
N ASP A 91 19.63 -7.26 1.86
CA ASP A 91 19.74 -7.55 3.29
C ASP A 91 21.14 -7.26 3.80
N GLY A 92 21.21 -6.56 4.93
CA GLY A 92 22.49 -6.17 5.51
C GLY A 92 22.38 -5.60 6.90
N THR A 93 23.52 -5.16 7.42
CA THR A 93 23.61 -4.41 8.67
C THR A 93 23.86 -2.95 8.35
N VAL A 94 23.07 -2.04 8.94
CA VAL A 94 23.32 -0.61 8.82
C VAL A 94 24.61 -0.27 9.56
N ILE A 95 25.57 0.32 8.87
CA ILE A 95 26.85 0.74 9.44
C ILE A 95 26.74 2.18 9.95
N GLU A 96 26.15 3.05 9.12
CA GLU A 96 26.12 4.48 9.40
C GLU A 96 24.87 5.14 8.81
N ILE A 97 24.36 6.13 9.53
CA ILE A 97 23.28 7.01 9.08
C ILE A 97 23.86 8.42 9.10
N LYS A 98 24.19 8.94 7.91
CA LYS A 98 24.66 10.31 7.74
C LYS A 98 23.47 11.20 7.37
N GLU A 99 23.18 12.19 8.20
CA GLU A 99 22.20 13.22 7.88
C GLU A 99 22.90 14.41 7.22
N ARG A 100 22.64 14.63 5.91
CA ARG A 100 23.06 15.84 5.19
C ARG A 100 21.81 16.65 4.86
N GLY A 101 21.44 17.56 5.77
CA GLY A 101 20.29 18.46 5.62
C GLY A 101 18.98 17.69 5.45
N LEU A 102 18.32 17.85 4.29
CA LEU A 102 17.05 17.18 3.95
C LEU A 102 17.22 15.71 3.50
N SER A 103 18.45 15.23 3.34
CA SER A 103 18.75 13.89 2.81
C SER A 103 19.41 13.00 3.86
N LYS A 104 18.85 11.80 4.07
CA LYS A 104 19.45 10.75 4.91
C LYS A 104 20.17 9.75 4.00
N ILE A 105 21.48 9.58 4.21
CA ILE A 105 22.28 8.57 3.53
C ILE A 105 22.47 7.42 4.52
N ILE A 106 22.00 6.23 4.16
CA ILE A 106 22.13 5.01 4.97
C ILE A 106 23.16 4.12 4.30
N GLU A 107 24.30 3.90 4.96
CA GLU A 107 25.33 2.96 4.51
C GLU A 107 25.01 1.57 5.09
N VAL A 108 24.81 0.58 4.22
CA VAL A 108 24.45 -0.80 4.60
C VAL A 108 25.55 -1.75 4.15
N MET A 109 26.04 -2.59 5.07
CA MET A 109 26.93 -3.70 4.76
C MET A 109 26.10 -4.93 4.36
N PRO A 110 26.18 -5.43 3.12
CA PRO A 110 25.42 -6.61 2.72
C PRO A 110 25.92 -7.84 3.47
N LYS A 111 24.99 -8.64 4.02
CA LYS A 111 25.33 -9.88 4.76
C LYS A 111 25.79 -11.02 3.85
N ASN A 112 25.62 -10.92 2.53
CA ASN A 112 25.87 -12.02 1.61
C ASN A 112 26.90 -11.64 0.54
N LYS A 113 28.09 -12.26 0.58
CA LYS A 113 29.08 -12.24 -0.51
C LYS A 113 28.52 -13.06 -1.70
N LYS A 114 27.68 -12.46 -2.54
CA LYS A 114 27.52 -12.96 -3.92
C LYS A 114 28.51 -12.24 -4.82
N LYS A 115 29.60 -12.94 -5.16
CA LYS A 115 30.38 -12.67 -6.36
C LYS A 115 29.45 -12.79 -7.56
N THR A 116 29.07 -11.69 -8.18
CA THR A 116 28.65 -11.70 -9.58
C THR A 116 29.72 -10.98 -10.38
N SER A 117 30.59 -11.81 -10.96
CA SER A 117 31.57 -11.45 -11.98
C SER A 117 30.91 -10.81 -13.19
N THR A 118 31.33 -9.58 -13.50
CA THR A 118 31.68 -8.99 -14.80
C THR A 118 31.16 -9.64 -16.11
N LYS A 119 30.56 -8.78 -16.96
CA LYS A 119 30.76 -8.55 -18.42
C LYS A 119 29.49 -7.84 -18.93
N SER A 120 29.42 -6.56 -19.32
CA SER A 120 30.22 -5.76 -20.25
C SER A 120 30.52 -6.49 -21.56
N LYS A 121 29.59 -6.35 -22.50
CA LYS A 121 29.88 -6.12 -23.92
C LYS A 121 28.74 -5.32 -24.52
#